data_AF-A0A7C5V8C3-F1
#
_entry.id   AF-A0A7C5V8C3-F1
#
_cell.length_a   1.000
_cell.length_b   1.000
_cell.length_c   1.000
_cell.angle_alpha   90.00
_cell.angle_beta   90.00
_cell.angle_gamma   90.00
#
_symmetry.space_group_name_H-M   'P 1'
#
loop_
_entity.id
_entity.type
_entity.pdbx_description
1 polymer ?
#
loop_
_entity_poly.entity_id
_entity_poly.type
_entity_poly.pdbx_seq_one_letter_code
_entity_poly.pdbx_strand_id
1 'polypeptide(L)'
;MGEWIGRGRKARRAYGFDEIAIVPGTVTINPNEVDTSWELGGRSFEITIIDAAMDGVVDPNFAILMGKLGGLAILNLEGVWTRYEDPTDILNEIATATPERATELVQELYRPPVR
;
A
#
# COMPACT_ATOMS: atom_id res chain seq x y z
N MET A 1 15.30 15.96 22.34
CA MET A 1 15.04 17.42 22.34
C MET A 1 13.60 17.60 21.84
N GLY A 2 12.73 18.17 22.67
CA GLY A 2 11.32 18.36 22.35
C GLY A 2 10.87 19.69 22.93
N GLU A 3 10.01 20.38 22.19
CA GLU A 3 9.53 21.72 22.51
C GLU A 3 8.37 21.65 23.49
N TRP A 4 8.27 22.65 24.36
CA TRP A 4 7.14 22.78 25.27
C TRP A 4 5.94 23.33 24.50
N ILE A 5 4.86 22.55 24.46
CA ILE A 5 3.57 22.97 23.89
C ILE A 5 2.56 23.32 24.98
N GLY A 6 2.93 23.12 26.24
CA GLY A 6 2.12 23.42 27.41
C GLY A 6 2.79 22.97 28.71
N ARG A 7 2.16 23.28 29.85
CA ARG A 7 2.68 22.90 31.17
C ARG A 7 2.74 21.37 31.30
N GLY A 8 3.92 20.83 31.52
CA GLY A 8 4.13 19.39 31.65
C GLY A 8 3.99 18.61 30.33
N ARG A 9 3.81 19.29 29.18
CA ARG A 9 3.62 18.63 27.88
C ARG A 9 4.66 19.08 26.87
N LYS A 10 5.43 18.12 26.37
CA LYS A 10 6.42 18.30 25.30
C LYS A 10 5.97 17.56 24.04
N ALA A 11 6.36 18.09 22.90
CA ALA A 11 6.23 17.42 21.60
C ALA A 11 7.56 17.51 20.84
N ARG A 12 7.81 16.55 19.96
CA ARG A 12 8.93 16.60 19.01
C ARG A 12 8.38 17.01 17.65
N ARG A 13 9.08 17.90 16.94
CA ARG A 13 8.76 18.20 15.55
C ARG A 13 9.00 16.97 14.67
N ALA A 14 8.00 16.61 13.87
CA ALA A 14 8.10 15.65 12.79
C ALA A 14 8.14 16.40 11.45
N TYR A 15 8.54 15.71 10.38
CA TYR A 15 8.66 16.28 9.04
C TYR A 15 7.96 15.36 8.05
N GLY A 16 7.14 15.94 7.16
CA GLY A 16 6.61 15.23 5.98
C GLY A 16 7.64 15.14 4.85
N PHE A 17 7.34 14.35 3.80
CA PHE A 17 8.19 14.27 2.62
C PHE A 17 8.32 15.62 1.90
N ASP A 18 7.28 16.46 1.90
CA ASP A 18 7.29 17.78 1.27
C ASP A 18 8.18 18.81 2.00
N GLU A 19 8.60 18.51 3.24
CA GLU A 19 9.48 19.38 4.03
C GLU A 19 10.97 19.03 3.87
N ILE A 20 11.30 17.94 3.16
CA ILE A 20 12.67 17.44 3.04
C ILE A 20 13.05 17.15 1.59
N ALA A 21 14.35 17.22 1.30
CA ALA A 21 14.91 16.83 0.01
C ALA A 21 16.25 16.13 0.21
N ILE A 22 16.60 15.24 -0.72
CA ILE A 22 17.91 14.58 -0.74
C ILE A 22 18.94 15.57 -1.29
N VAL A 23 20.01 15.80 -0.54
CA VAL A 23 21.15 16.63 -1.00
C VAL A 23 22.05 15.76 -1.89
N PRO A 24 22.52 16.25 -3.05
CA PRO A 24 23.47 15.53 -3.88
C PRO A 24 24.73 15.12 -3.09
N GLY A 25 25.12 13.86 -3.23
CA GLY A 25 26.32 13.32 -2.62
C GLY A 25 27.61 13.68 -3.37
N THR A 26 28.73 13.09 -2.94
CA THR A 26 30.04 13.25 -3.59
C THR A 26 30.25 12.33 -4.80
N VAL A 27 29.34 11.39 -5.02
CA VAL A 27 29.40 10.38 -6.08
C VAL A 27 28.17 10.51 -6.96
N THR A 28 28.37 10.44 -8.27
CA THR A 28 27.31 10.35 -9.27
C THR A 28 27.37 8.96 -9.89
N ILE A 29 26.24 8.26 -9.93
CA ILE A 29 26.11 6.91 -10.49
C ILE A 29 25.14 6.99 -11.67
N ASN A 30 25.41 6.26 -12.74
CA ASN A 30 24.45 6.09 -13.83
C ASN A 30 23.21 5.37 -13.30
N PRO A 31 21.98 5.90 -13.45
CA PRO A 31 20.78 5.24 -12.95
C PRO A 31 20.60 3.79 -13.46
N ASN A 32 21.11 3.47 -14.64
CA ASN A 32 21.07 2.12 -15.21
C ASN A 32 22.05 1.13 -14.53
N GLU A 33 22.96 1.62 -13.70
CA GLU A 33 23.95 0.84 -12.96
C GLU A 33 23.60 0.69 -11.46
N VAL A 34 22.46 1.22 -11.04
CA VAL A 34 21.98 1.12 -9.65
C VAL A 34 21.25 -0.21 -9.47
N ASP A 35 21.70 -1.00 -8.50
CA ASP A 35 20.98 -2.20 -8.06
C ASP A 35 19.83 -1.81 -7.12
N THR A 36 18.61 -2.11 -7.54
CA THR A 36 17.38 -1.87 -6.77
C THR A 36 16.84 -3.14 -6.12
N SER A 37 17.56 -4.26 -6.22
CA SER A 37 17.14 -5.51 -5.61
C SER A 37 17.21 -5.44 -4.09
N TRP A 38 16.38 -6.25 -3.44
CA TRP A 38 16.37 -6.34 -1.98
C TRP A 38 15.96 -7.72 -1.51
N GLU A 39 16.23 -8.02 -0.25
CA GLU A 39 15.83 -9.26 0.41
C GLU A 39 14.90 -8.96 1.58
N LEU A 40 13.78 -9.70 1.65
CA LEU A 40 12.84 -9.65 2.76
C LEU A 40 12.47 -11.08 3.17
N GLY A 41 12.76 -11.45 4.42
CA GLY A 41 12.38 -12.75 4.97
C GLY A 41 12.96 -13.95 4.22
N GLY A 42 14.19 -13.83 3.70
CA GLY A 42 14.85 -14.89 2.92
C GLY A 42 14.37 -15.03 1.48
N ARG A 43 13.62 -14.04 0.96
CA ARG A 43 13.20 -13.95 -0.44
C ARG A 43 13.79 -12.70 -1.08
N SER A 44 14.31 -12.85 -2.30
CA SER A 44 14.84 -11.75 -3.09
C SER A 44 13.79 -11.21 -4.06
N PHE A 45 13.80 -9.89 -4.26
CA PHE A 45 12.94 -9.19 -5.23
C PHE A 45 13.79 -8.19 -6.02
N GLU A 46 13.38 -7.88 -7.25
CA GLU A 46 14.16 -7.04 -8.17
C GLU A 46 13.94 -5.53 -7.91
N ILE A 47 12.80 -5.17 -7.34
CA ILE A 47 12.45 -3.79 -6.99
C ILE A 47 11.94 -3.69 -5.55
N THR A 48 12.24 -2.56 -4.90
CA THR A 48 11.78 -2.23 -3.54
C THR A 48 10.37 -1.63 -3.53
N ILE A 49 9.41 -2.29 -4.19
CA ILE A 49 8.01 -1.87 -4.23
C ILE A 49 7.13 -2.99 -3.68
N ILE A 50 6.33 -2.62 -2.68
CA ILE A 50 5.31 -3.47 -2.05
C ILE A 50 3.97 -2.74 -2.19
N ASP A 51 2.93 -3.45 -2.60
CA ASP A 51 1.58 -2.89 -2.63
C ASP A 51 0.93 -2.86 -1.23
N ALA A 52 -0.18 -2.13 -1.14
CA ALA A 52 -0.99 -2.11 0.06
C ALA A 52 -2.02 -3.25 -0.03
N ALA A 53 -2.18 -4.00 1.07
CA ALA A 53 -3.15 -5.09 1.18
C ALA A 53 -4.61 -4.56 1.22
N MET A 54 -5.12 -4.12 0.08
CA MET A 54 -6.44 -3.51 -0.08
C MET A 54 -7.13 -4.05 -1.33
N ASP A 55 -8.43 -4.35 -1.22
CA ASP A 55 -9.20 -4.89 -2.35
C ASP A 55 -9.36 -3.89 -3.50
N GLY A 56 -9.24 -2.59 -3.21
CA GLY A 56 -9.22 -1.53 -4.23
C GLY A 56 -7.89 -1.37 -4.95
N VAL A 57 -6.85 -2.13 -4.56
CA VAL A 57 -5.51 -2.06 -5.15
C VAL A 57 -5.09 -3.41 -5.73
N VAL A 58 -5.32 -4.50 -4.98
CA VAL A 58 -4.74 -5.81 -5.28
C VAL A 58 -5.86 -6.83 -5.51
N ASP A 59 -5.97 -7.27 -6.76
CA ASP A 59 -6.68 -8.49 -7.14
C ASP A 59 -5.68 -9.61 -7.51
N PRO A 60 -6.12 -10.88 -7.67
CA PRO A 60 -5.23 -11.98 -8.01
C PRO A 60 -4.44 -11.78 -9.31
N ASN A 61 -5.03 -11.15 -10.33
CA ASN A 61 -4.34 -10.88 -11.59
C ASN A 61 -3.28 -9.79 -11.41
N PHE A 62 -3.61 -8.73 -10.68
CA PHE A 62 -2.66 -7.69 -10.31
C PHE A 62 -1.47 -8.28 -9.53
N ALA A 63 -1.73 -9.14 -8.55
CA ALA A 63 -0.68 -9.76 -7.75
C ALA A 63 0.30 -10.60 -8.61
N ILE A 64 -0.24 -11.35 -9.58
CA ILE A 64 0.58 -12.11 -10.55
C ILE A 64 1.43 -11.17 -11.41
N LEU A 65 0.86 -10.08 -11.91
CA LEU A 65 1.58 -9.11 -12.74
C LEU A 65 2.69 -8.40 -11.95
N MET A 66 2.39 -7.98 -10.72
CA MET A 66 3.35 -7.34 -9.82
C MET A 66 4.55 -8.27 -9.53
N GLY A 67 4.29 -9.54 -9.27
CA GLY A 67 5.35 -10.54 -9.09
C GLY A 67 6.21 -10.74 -10.35
N LYS A 68 5.60 -10.72 -11.55
CA LYS A 68 6.34 -10.79 -12.83
C LYS A 68 7.19 -9.55 -13.10
N LEU A 69 6.81 -8.41 -12.55
CA LEU A 69 7.58 -7.16 -12.62
C LEU A 69 8.63 -7.04 -11.51
N GLY A 70 8.84 -8.11 -10.74
CA GLY A 70 9.89 -8.18 -9.72
C GLY A 70 9.53 -7.53 -8.38
N GLY A 71 8.28 -7.10 -8.20
CA GLY A 71 7.77 -6.52 -6.96
C GLY A 71 7.11 -7.55 -6.03
N LEU A 72 6.60 -7.08 -4.88
CA LEU A 72 5.87 -7.90 -3.92
C LEU A 72 4.41 -7.43 -3.82
N ALA A 73 3.49 -8.35 -4.11
CA ALA A 73 2.06 -8.13 -3.91
C ALA A 73 1.52 -8.82 -2.66
N ILE A 74 0.61 -8.15 -1.95
CA ILE A 74 0.00 -8.56 -0.70
C ILE A 74 -1.51 -8.62 -0.87
N LEU A 75 -2.05 -9.84 -0.78
CA LEU A 75 -3.50 -10.06 -0.82
C LEU A 75 -4.13 -9.75 0.53
N ASN A 76 -5.28 -9.07 0.51
CA ASN A 76 -6.07 -8.81 1.69
C ASN A 76 -6.90 -10.03 2.08
N LEU A 77 -6.45 -10.77 3.10
CA LEU A 77 -7.13 -11.99 3.55
C LEU A 77 -8.40 -11.73 4.38
N GLU A 78 -8.69 -10.47 4.71
CA GLU A 78 -9.94 -10.07 5.33
C GLU A 78 -10.87 -9.35 4.34
N GLY A 79 -10.48 -9.30 3.07
CA GLY A 79 -11.15 -8.59 1.99
C GLY A 79 -12.25 -9.37 1.29
N VAL A 80 -12.85 -8.73 0.28
CA VAL A 80 -13.96 -9.30 -0.52
C VAL A 80 -13.55 -10.56 -1.28
N TRP A 81 -12.29 -10.67 -1.69
CA TRP A 81 -11.73 -11.84 -2.38
C TRP A 81 -11.76 -13.13 -1.56
N THR A 82 -11.95 -13.04 -0.24
CA THR A 82 -12.08 -14.20 0.66
C THR A 82 -13.50 -14.40 1.19
N ARG A 83 -14.44 -13.53 0.83
CA ARG A 83 -15.84 -13.53 1.30
C ARG A 83 -16.82 -13.94 0.20
N TYR A 84 -16.44 -13.73 -1.06
CA TYR A 84 -17.23 -14.01 -2.26
C TYR A 84 -16.44 -14.90 -3.22
N GLU A 85 -17.15 -15.71 -4.02
CA GLU A 85 -16.52 -16.53 -5.06
C GLU A 85 -15.97 -15.68 -6.21
N ASP A 86 -16.72 -14.65 -6.60
CA ASP A 86 -16.29 -13.64 -7.57
C ASP A 86 -16.76 -12.26 -7.10
N PRO A 87 -15.87 -11.39 -6.59
CA PRO A 87 -16.20 -10.05 -6.15
C PRO A 87 -16.15 -9.00 -7.27
N THR A 88 -15.98 -9.38 -8.54
CA THR A 88 -15.75 -8.42 -9.64
C THR A 88 -16.89 -7.41 -9.79
N ASP A 89 -18.14 -7.88 -9.83
CA ASP A 89 -19.31 -6.99 -9.96
C ASP A 89 -19.46 -6.06 -8.75
N ILE A 90 -19.15 -6.58 -7.57
CA ILE A 90 -19.19 -5.83 -6.30
C ILE A 90 -18.16 -4.69 -6.32
N LEU A 91 -16.93 -4.97 -6.76
CA LEU A 91 -15.87 -3.98 -6.88
C LEU A 91 -16.22 -2.90 -7.92
N ASN A 92 -16.85 -3.30 -9.03
CA ASN A 92 -17.33 -2.36 -10.06
C ASN A 92 -18.44 -1.45 -9.55
N GLU A 93 -19.36 -1.98 -8.73
CA GLU A 93 -20.40 -1.16 -8.08
C GLU A 93 -19.77 -0.13 -7.14
N ILE A 94 -18.80 -0.52 -6.32
CA ILE A 94 -18.07 0.41 -5.43
C ILE A 94 -17.35 1.48 -6.27
N ALA A 95 -16.67 1.10 -7.34
CA ALA A 95 -15.88 2.02 -8.17
C ALA A 95 -16.73 3.08 -8.90
N THR A 96 -18.00 2.80 -9.14
CA THR A 96 -18.92 3.70 -9.86
C THR A 96 -19.88 4.46 -8.94
N ALA A 97 -19.92 4.14 -7.65
CA ALA A 97 -20.79 4.75 -6.67
C ALA A 97 -20.37 6.19 -6.30
N THR A 98 -21.32 7.00 -5.83
CA THR A 98 -21.00 8.27 -5.15
C THR A 98 -20.28 8.00 -3.83
N PRO A 99 -19.50 8.95 -3.27
CA PRO A 99 -18.78 8.74 -2.01
C PRO A 99 -19.67 8.28 -0.84
N GLU A 100 -20.89 8.82 -0.75
CA GLU A 100 -21.86 8.46 0.28
C GLU A 100 -22.31 7.01 0.10
N ARG A 101 -22.67 6.63 -1.15
CA ARG A 101 -23.12 5.27 -1.47
C ARG A 101 -22.00 4.24 -1.34
N ALA A 102 -20.78 4.58 -1.74
CA ALA A 102 -19.61 3.72 -1.60
C ALA A 102 -19.37 3.33 -0.13
N THR A 103 -19.57 4.27 0.80
CA THR A 103 -19.42 4.00 2.24
C THR A 103 -20.44 2.98 2.73
N GLU A 104 -21.71 3.12 2.34
CA GLU A 104 -22.76 2.14 2.67
C GLU A 104 -22.47 0.76 2.10
N LEU A 105 -22.06 0.71 0.82
CA LEU A 105 -21.72 -0.53 0.13
C LEU A 105 -20.59 -1.27 0.84
N VAL A 106 -19.47 -0.61 1.14
CA VAL A 106 -18.33 -1.23 1.84
C VAL A 106 -18.77 -1.79 3.20
N GLN A 107 -19.62 -1.09 3.94
CA GLN A 107 -20.13 -1.59 5.23
C GLN A 107 -21.02 -2.82 5.10
N GLU A 108 -21.76 -2.97 4.00
CA GLU A 108 -22.62 -4.12 3.74
C GLU A 108 -21.80 -5.32 3.24
N LEU A 109 -20.93 -5.09 2.26
CA LEU A 109 -20.19 -6.10 1.53
C LEU A 109 -19.11 -6.80 2.37
N TYR A 110 -18.64 -6.16 3.43
CA TYR A 110 -17.64 -6.76 4.32
C TYR A 110 -18.27 -7.55 5.49
N ARG A 111 -19.60 -7.66 5.56
CA ARG A 111 -20.31 -8.42 6.62
C ARG A 111 -20.19 -9.94 6.52
N PRO A 112 -20.28 -10.57 5.33
CA PRO A 112 -20.18 -12.03 5.25
C PRO A 112 -18.85 -12.51 5.83
N PRO A 113 -18.79 -13.67 6.50
CA PRO A 113 -17.54 -14.17 7.07
C PRO A 113 -16.52 -14.53 5.97
N VAL A 114 -15.25 -14.53 6.34
CA VAL A 114 -14.17 -15.11 5.53
C VAL A 114 -14.42 -16.61 5.38
N ARG A 115 -14.21 -17.15 4.18
CA ARG A 115 -14.43 -18.56 3.85
C ARG A 115 -13.12 -19.33 3.67
#